data_AF-A0A3D1GUG5-F1
#
_entry.id   AF-A0A3D1GUG5-F1
#
_cell.length_a   1.000
_cell.length_b   1.000
_cell.length_c   1.000
_cell.angle_alpha   90.00
_cell.angle_beta   90.00
_cell.angle_gamma   90.00
#
_symmetry.space_group_name_H-M   'P 1'
#
loop_
_entity.id
_entity.type
_entity.pdbx_description
1 polymer ?
#
loop_
_entity_poly.entity_id
_entity_poly.type
_entity_poly.pdbx_seq_one_letter_code
_entity_poly.pdbx_strand_id
1 'polypeptide(L)'
;DVDSVESITNIRKRLVSPGISLGALSPEAHETLSIAMNRIGAKSDSGEGGEDPARFRLRENGDNPSSAIKQVASGRFGVTAEYLNNCEELEIKVAQGAKPGEGGQLPGIKVNSLIAKLRHSTPGVTLISPPPHHDI
;
A
#
# COMPACT_ATOMS: atom_id res chain seq x y z
N ASP A 1 -10.92 -11.73 35.16
CA ASP A 1 -11.59 -10.43 35.06
C ASP A 1 -11.12 -9.76 33.77
N VAL A 2 -12.02 -9.17 32.98
CA VAL A 2 -11.67 -8.50 31.71
C VAL A 2 -10.77 -7.29 31.96
N ASP A 3 -10.91 -6.65 33.12
CA ASP A 3 -10.12 -5.48 33.50
C ASP A 3 -8.62 -5.78 33.70
N SER A 4 -8.26 -7.07 33.85
CA SER A 4 -6.87 -7.52 33.93
C SER A 4 -6.22 -7.78 32.55
N VAL A 5 -6.99 -7.70 31.47
CA VAL A 5 -6.51 -7.94 30.09
C VAL A 5 -5.82 -6.68 29.55
N GLU A 6 -4.85 -6.89 28.67
CA GLU A 6 -4.18 -5.79 27.95
C GLU A 6 -5.20 -4.86 27.25
N SER A 7 -4.96 -3.55 27.33
CA SER A 7 -5.88 -2.57 26.73
C SER A 7 -6.03 -2.75 25.21
N ILE A 8 -7.21 -2.41 24.69
CA ILE A 8 -7.48 -2.37 23.24
C ILE A 8 -6.44 -1.52 22.51
N THR A 9 -6.01 -0.41 23.11
CA THR A 9 -5.00 0.48 22.53
C THR A 9 -3.67 -0.22 22.25
N ASN A 10 -3.26 -1.16 23.11
CA ASN A 10 -2.02 -1.90 22.87
C ASN A 10 -2.25 -3.11 21.97
N ILE A 11 -3.38 -3.82 22.13
CA ILE A 11 -3.74 -4.96 21.27
C ILE A 11 -3.81 -4.53 19.81
N ARG A 12 -4.53 -3.45 19.50
CA ARG A 12 -4.78 -3.01 18.12
C ARG A 12 -3.51 -2.58 17.36
N LYS A 13 -2.43 -2.20 18.05
CA LYS A 13 -1.14 -1.87 17.43
C LYS A 13 -0.49 -3.07 16.73
N ARG A 14 -0.90 -4.29 17.10
CA ARG A 14 -0.47 -5.54 16.45
C ARG A 14 -1.25 -5.85 15.17
N LEU A 15 -2.34 -5.13 14.92
CA LEU A 15 -3.15 -5.29 13.73
C LEU A 15 -2.55 -4.46 12.58
N VAL A 16 -2.69 -4.98 11.37
CA VAL A 16 -2.24 -4.32 10.15
C VAL A 16 -3.35 -4.40 9.12
N SER A 17 -3.60 -3.28 8.43
CA SER A 17 -4.40 -3.31 7.20
C SER A 17 -3.49 -3.81 6.08
N PRO A 18 -3.82 -4.93 5.41
CA PRO A 18 -2.94 -5.55 4.44
C PRO A 18 -2.71 -4.67 3.20
N GLY A 19 -1.65 -4.98 2.45
CA GLY A 19 -1.31 -4.28 1.22
C GLY A 19 -2.33 -4.54 0.12
N ILE A 20 -3.13 -3.52 -0.20
CA ILE A 20 -4.08 -3.58 -1.32
C ILE A 20 -3.84 -2.36 -2.20
N SER A 21 -3.33 -2.59 -3.42
CA SER A 21 -2.80 -1.51 -4.25
C SER A 21 -3.81 -0.41 -4.58
N LEU A 22 -3.33 0.83 -4.61
CA LEU A 22 -4.02 1.91 -5.31
C LEU A 22 -4.17 1.56 -6.79
N GLY A 23 -5.42 1.49 -7.26
CA GLY A 23 -5.79 0.92 -8.55
C GLY A 23 -6.63 -0.35 -8.39
N ALA A 24 -6.29 -1.23 -7.44
CA ALA A 24 -7.22 -2.28 -7.00
C ALA A 24 -8.36 -1.66 -6.19
N LEU A 25 -8.02 -0.83 -5.20
CA LEU A 25 -8.94 0.06 -4.48
C LEU A 25 -9.03 1.43 -5.16
N SER A 26 -10.10 2.17 -4.84
CA SER A 26 -10.20 3.59 -5.17
C SER A 26 -9.24 4.41 -4.30
N PRO A 27 -8.89 5.63 -4.71
CA PRO A 27 -8.09 6.54 -3.88
C PRO A 27 -8.70 6.77 -2.48
N GLU A 28 -10.02 6.97 -2.41
CA GLU A 28 -10.75 7.25 -1.17
C GLU A 28 -10.68 6.07 -0.21
N ALA A 29 -10.90 4.84 -0.72
CA ALA A 29 -10.84 3.63 0.09
C ALA A 29 -9.41 3.40 0.61
N HIS A 30 -8.41 3.58 -0.25
CA HIS A 30 -7.01 3.38 0.11
C HIS A 30 -6.55 4.38 1.18
N GLU A 31 -6.87 5.67 1.02
CA GLU A 31 -6.51 6.68 2.00
C GLU A 31 -7.27 6.52 3.31
N THR A 32 -8.53 6.10 3.25
CA THR A 32 -9.35 5.84 4.45
C THR A 32 -8.69 4.80 5.35
N LEU A 33 -8.16 3.72 4.77
CA LEU A 33 -7.42 2.69 5.53
C LEU A 33 -6.19 3.29 6.20
N SER A 34 -5.38 4.04 5.47
CA SER A 34 -4.16 4.65 6.02
C SER A 34 -4.45 5.62 7.16
N ILE A 35 -5.42 6.52 6.96
CA ILE A 35 -5.85 7.48 8.00
C ILE A 35 -6.36 6.73 9.23
N ALA A 36 -7.19 5.71 9.05
CA ALA A 36 -7.75 4.95 10.17
C ALA A 36 -6.65 4.25 10.98
N MET A 37 -5.72 3.56 10.31
CA MET A 37 -4.64 2.83 10.99
C MET A 37 -3.68 3.78 11.71
N ASN A 38 -3.30 4.89 11.06
CA ASN A 38 -2.43 5.90 11.67
C ASN A 38 -3.09 6.55 12.90
N ARG A 39 -4.39 6.86 12.83
CA ARG A 39 -5.14 7.46 13.96
C ARG A 39 -5.16 6.55 15.20
N ILE A 40 -5.09 5.24 15.00
CA ILE A 40 -5.11 4.27 16.11
C ILE A 40 -3.73 3.79 16.54
N GLY A 41 -2.66 4.27 15.88
CA GLY A 41 -1.27 3.88 16.13
C GLY A 41 -0.91 2.50 15.59
N ALA A 42 -1.69 1.98 14.65
CA ALA A 42 -1.44 0.73 13.95
C ALA A 42 -0.91 1.02 12.54
N LYS A 43 -0.70 -0.02 11.72
CA LYS A 43 -0.06 0.13 10.40
C LYS A 43 -1.01 -0.22 9.25
N SER A 44 -0.86 0.51 8.16
CA SER A 44 -1.43 0.16 6.86
C SER A 44 -0.31 -0.03 5.85
N ASP A 45 -0.56 -0.89 4.86
CA ASP A 45 0.38 -1.18 3.78
C ASP A 45 -0.14 -0.61 2.45
N SER A 46 0.76 0.02 1.68
CA SER A 46 0.46 0.64 0.39
C SER A 46 0.01 -0.34 -0.69
N GLY A 47 0.34 -1.62 -0.54
CA GLY A 47 0.28 -2.59 -1.62
C GLY A 47 1.27 -2.30 -2.76
N GLU A 48 1.14 -3.06 -3.84
CA GLU A 48 2.07 -3.07 -5.00
C GLU A 48 1.92 -1.89 -5.98
N GLY A 49 1.15 -0.85 -5.65
CA GLY A 49 0.69 0.16 -6.62
C GLY A 49 1.48 1.47 -6.67
N GLY A 50 2.47 1.63 -5.79
CA GLY A 50 3.05 2.93 -5.47
C GLY A 50 2.13 3.75 -4.56
N GLU A 51 2.61 4.92 -4.16
CA GLU A 51 1.86 5.86 -3.33
C GLU A 51 2.14 7.30 -3.75
N ASP A 52 1.13 8.15 -3.75
CA ASP A 52 1.27 9.55 -4.13
C ASP A 52 2.10 10.31 -3.08
N PRO A 53 3.21 10.99 -3.46
CA PRO A 53 4.02 11.78 -2.53
C PRO A 53 3.25 12.88 -1.80
N ALA A 54 2.13 13.36 -2.34
CA ALA A 54 1.25 14.28 -1.63
C ALA A 54 0.74 13.71 -0.30
N ARG A 55 0.71 12.38 -0.14
CA ARG A 55 0.26 11.70 1.08
C ARG A 55 1.32 11.67 2.19
N PHE A 56 2.58 12.02 1.90
CA PHE A 56 3.67 11.96 2.87
C PHE A 56 3.63 13.09 3.90
N ARG A 57 2.67 14.00 3.79
CA ARG A 57 2.45 15.11 4.72
C ARG A 57 1.10 14.95 5.41
N LEU A 58 1.05 15.38 6.67
CA LEU A 58 -0.21 15.50 7.39
C LEU A 58 -1.12 16.49 6.68
N ARG A 59 -2.41 16.18 6.67
CA ARG A 59 -3.45 17.11 6.24
C ARG A 59 -3.63 18.22 7.28
N GLU A 60 -4.27 19.32 6.89
CA GLU A 60 -4.58 20.43 7.79
C GLU A 60 -5.40 20.01 9.01
N ASN A 61 -6.23 18.97 8.87
CA ASN A 61 -7.01 18.40 9.98
C ASN A 61 -6.22 17.42 10.87
N GLY A 62 -4.92 17.24 10.63
CA GLY A 62 -4.05 16.33 11.36
C GLY A 62 -4.08 14.88 10.89
N ASP A 63 -4.91 14.52 9.91
CA ASP A 63 -4.94 13.16 9.38
C ASP A 63 -3.66 12.84 8.61
N ASN A 64 -3.13 11.63 8.84
CA ASN A 64 -2.01 11.09 8.09
C ASN A 64 -2.51 10.11 7.02
N PRO A 65 -2.52 10.47 5.73
CA PRO A 65 -2.91 9.56 4.67
C PRO A 65 -1.77 8.65 4.20
N SER A 66 -0.53 8.78 4.70
CA SER A 66 0.58 7.91 4.28
C SER A 66 0.47 6.50 4.87
N SER A 67 0.74 5.47 4.07
CA SER A 67 0.85 4.09 4.58
C SER A 67 2.16 3.90 5.36
N ALA A 68 2.12 3.33 6.55
CA ALA A 68 3.32 3.10 7.36
C ALA A 68 4.23 1.99 6.80
N ILE A 69 3.64 1.03 6.07
CA ILE A 69 4.34 -0.05 5.37
C ILE A 69 4.29 0.25 3.87
N LYS A 70 5.42 0.09 3.19
CA LYS A 70 5.55 0.29 1.75
C LYS A 70 6.01 -1.00 1.10
N GLN A 71 5.28 -1.44 0.09
CA GLN A 71 5.48 -2.73 -0.56
C GLN A 71 6.44 -2.62 -1.76
N VAL A 72 7.38 -3.55 -1.85
CA VAL A 72 8.21 -3.78 -3.03
C VAL A 72 7.80 -5.11 -3.64
N ALA A 73 7.14 -5.06 -4.81
CA ALA A 73 6.72 -6.24 -5.57
C ALA A 73 7.46 -6.33 -6.91
N SER A 74 7.34 -7.47 -7.60
CA SER A 74 8.04 -7.77 -8.86
C SER A 74 7.97 -6.67 -9.93
N GLY A 75 6.82 -6.00 -10.10
CA GLY A 75 6.64 -4.92 -11.08
C GLY A 75 7.29 -3.58 -10.71
N ARG A 76 7.76 -3.41 -9.46
CA ARG A 76 8.38 -2.17 -8.93
C ARG A 76 7.58 -0.89 -9.19
N PHE A 77 6.26 -1.00 -9.34
CA PHE A 77 5.41 0.14 -9.62
C PHE A 77 5.48 1.17 -8.50
N GLY A 78 5.80 2.42 -8.87
CA GLY A 78 5.92 3.55 -7.95
C GLY A 78 7.03 3.43 -6.91
N VAL A 79 7.95 2.47 -7.06
CA VAL A 79 9.11 2.33 -6.18
C VAL A 79 10.15 3.38 -6.57
N THR A 80 10.23 4.44 -5.78
CA THR A 80 11.20 5.54 -5.93
C THR A 80 12.01 5.69 -4.64
N ALA A 81 13.12 6.43 -4.70
CA ALA A 81 13.91 6.73 -3.50
C ALA A 81 13.07 7.47 -2.44
N GLU A 82 12.18 8.39 -2.86
CA GLU A 82 11.28 9.10 -1.96
C GLU A 82 10.25 8.14 -1.34
N TYR A 83 9.64 7.26 -2.14
CA TYR A 83 8.69 6.25 -1.66
C TYR A 83 9.31 5.33 -0.60
N LEU A 84 10.53 4.83 -0.85
CA LEU A 84 11.25 3.93 0.06
C LEU A 84 11.68 4.60 1.37
N ASN A 85 11.83 5.93 1.38
CA ASN A 85 12.18 6.69 2.59
C ASN A 85 10.96 7.18 3.38
N ASN A 86 9.74 7.05 2.85
CA ASN A 86 8.52 7.54 3.48
C ASN A 86 7.70 6.40 4.11
N CYS A 87 8.36 5.58 4.93
CA CYS A 87 7.74 4.49 5.69
C CYS A 87 8.52 4.13 6.94
N GLU A 88 7.89 3.32 7.79
CA GLU A 88 8.50 2.68 8.95
C GLU A 88 8.98 1.26 8.62
N GLU A 89 8.41 0.63 7.60
CA GLU A 89 8.67 -0.76 7.22
C GLU A 89 8.56 -0.95 5.70
N LEU A 90 9.44 -1.79 5.16
CA LEU A 90 9.40 -2.24 3.77
C LEU A 90 9.00 -3.71 3.70
N GLU A 91 7.95 -4.01 2.93
CA GLU A 91 7.52 -5.38 2.67
C GLU A 91 8.06 -5.86 1.31
N ILE A 92 8.87 -6.92 1.28
CA ILE A 92 9.22 -7.61 0.04
C ILE A 92 8.13 -8.65 -0.26
N LYS A 93 7.30 -8.35 -1.25
CA LYS A 93 6.14 -9.19 -1.59
C LYS A 93 6.51 -10.26 -2.61
N VAL A 94 6.98 -11.39 -2.09
CA VAL A 94 7.34 -12.56 -2.91
C VAL A 94 6.12 -13.21 -3.58
N ALA A 95 5.00 -13.31 -2.87
CA ALA A 95 3.79 -13.97 -3.34
C ALA A 95 2.54 -13.47 -2.60
N GLN A 96 1.37 -13.93 -3.02
CA GLN A 96 0.11 -13.73 -2.29
C GLN A 96 -0.75 -14.99 -2.32
N GLY A 97 -1.51 -15.26 -1.25
CA GLY A 97 -2.28 -16.51 -1.11
C GLY A 97 -3.33 -16.74 -2.21
N ALA A 98 -3.88 -15.67 -2.80
CA ALA A 98 -4.88 -15.81 -3.87
C ALA A 98 -4.30 -16.32 -5.19
N LYS A 99 -3.00 -16.12 -5.44
CA LYS A 99 -2.32 -16.51 -6.68
C LYS A 99 -0.79 -16.60 -6.42
N PRO A 100 -0.33 -17.66 -5.75
CA PRO A 100 1.04 -17.73 -5.23
C PRO A 100 2.13 -17.84 -6.31
N GLY A 101 1.81 -18.39 -7.48
CA GLY A 101 2.75 -18.56 -8.59
C GLY A 101 2.75 -17.43 -9.63
N GLU A 102 2.05 -16.32 -9.35
CA GLU A 102 1.80 -15.26 -10.33
C GLU A 102 2.01 -13.85 -9.77
N GLY A 103 2.31 -12.91 -10.67
CA GLY A 103 2.43 -11.49 -10.35
C GLY A 103 1.08 -10.78 -10.21
N GLY A 104 1.13 -9.55 -9.70
CA GLY A 104 -0.01 -8.62 -9.65
C GLY A 104 -0.69 -8.41 -11.01
N GLN A 105 -2.00 -8.15 -11.00
CA GLN A 105 -2.76 -7.86 -12.20
C GLN A 105 -3.67 -6.66 -11.97
N LEU A 106 -3.60 -5.67 -12.85
CA LEU A 106 -4.51 -4.53 -12.89
C LEU A 106 -5.06 -4.34 -14.32
N PRO A 107 -6.36 -4.57 -14.56
CA PRO A 107 -6.97 -4.39 -15.87
C PRO A 107 -6.76 -2.97 -16.40
N GLY A 108 -6.46 -2.84 -17.71
CA GLY A 108 -6.15 -1.55 -18.33
C GLY A 108 -7.24 -0.49 -18.16
N ILE A 109 -8.51 -0.89 -18.11
CA ILE A 109 -9.65 0.00 -17.84
C ILE A 109 -9.57 0.72 -16.47
N LYS A 110 -8.80 0.18 -15.51
CA LYS A 110 -8.55 0.80 -14.20
C LYS A 110 -7.25 1.62 -14.17
N VAL A 111 -6.43 1.52 -15.22
CA VAL A 111 -5.16 2.25 -15.35
C VAL A 111 -5.47 3.64 -15.93
N ASN A 112 -6.13 4.46 -15.14
CA ASN A 112 -6.41 5.86 -15.49
C ASN A 112 -5.13 6.72 -15.39
N SER A 113 -5.23 8.01 -15.72
CA SER A 113 -4.07 8.92 -15.73
C SER A 113 -3.36 9.04 -14.38
N LEU A 114 -4.10 8.96 -13.26
CA LEU A 114 -3.52 8.96 -11.92
C LEU A 114 -2.68 7.70 -11.69
N ILE A 115 -3.27 6.52 -11.91
CA ILE A 115 -2.58 5.24 -11.74
C ILE A 115 -1.38 5.14 -12.66
N ALA A 116 -1.54 5.51 -13.93
CA ALA A 116 -0.47 5.49 -14.92
C ALA A 116 0.71 6.39 -14.50
N LYS A 117 0.42 7.61 -13.99
CA LYS A 117 1.43 8.52 -13.47
C LYS A 117 2.19 7.92 -12.29
N LEU A 118 1.48 7.38 -11.30
CA LEU A 118 2.08 6.79 -10.09
C LEU A 118 2.94 5.57 -10.41
N ARG A 119 2.53 4.78 -11.40
CA ARG A 119 3.20 3.53 -11.78
C ARG A 119 4.22 3.71 -12.90
N HIS A 120 4.41 4.94 -13.39
CA HIS A 120 5.23 5.23 -14.59
C HIS A 120 4.86 4.33 -15.79
N SER A 121 3.55 4.10 -15.96
CA SER A 121 3.01 3.22 -16.99
C SER A 121 2.16 3.99 -18.01
N THR A 122 1.66 3.28 -19.03
CA THR A 122 0.80 3.87 -20.06
C THR A 122 -0.67 3.82 -19.62
N PRO A 123 -1.44 4.94 -19.71
CA PRO A 123 -2.87 4.93 -19.45
C PRO A 123 -3.63 3.92 -20.34
N GLY A 124 -4.61 3.22 -19.77
CA GLY A 124 -5.45 2.25 -20.48
C GLY A 124 -4.79 0.89 -20.76
N VAL A 125 -3.49 0.73 -20.51
CA VAL A 125 -2.77 -0.53 -20.74
C VAL A 125 -2.85 -1.41 -19.50
N THR A 126 -3.24 -2.68 -19.68
CA THR A 126 -3.27 -3.68 -18.60
C THR A 126 -1.87 -3.89 -18.03
N LEU A 127 -1.76 -3.88 -16.71
CA LEU A 127 -0.51 -4.13 -15.99
C LEU A 127 -0.54 -5.55 -15.44
N ILE A 128 0.32 -6.41 -15.98
CA ILE A 128 0.59 -7.74 -15.44
C ILE A 128 2.03 -7.71 -14.96
N SER A 129 2.24 -7.79 -13.66
CA SER A 129 3.59 -7.86 -13.10
C SER A 129 4.22 -9.22 -13.42
N PRO A 130 5.55 -9.30 -13.61
CA PRO A 130 6.24 -10.58 -13.70
C PRO A 130 5.94 -11.46 -12.48
N PRO A 131 5.87 -12.79 -12.61
CA PRO A 131 5.76 -13.66 -11.45
C PRO A 131 6.95 -13.53 -10.47
N PRO A 132 8.22 -13.57 -10.93
CA PRO A 132 9.35 -13.39 -10.02
C PRO A 132 9.74 -11.93 -9.86
N HIS A 133 10.36 -11.62 -8.73
CA HIS A 133 11.27 -10.49 -8.64
C HIS A 133 12.48 -10.79 -9.52
N HIS A 134 12.82 -9.93 -10.49
CA HIS A 134 13.95 -10.21 -11.40
C HIS A 134 15.33 -10.18 -10.71
N ASP A 135 15.36 -9.72 -9.46
CA ASP A 135 16.50 -9.59 -8.57
C ASP A 135 16.45 -10.56 -7.37
N ILE A 136 15.52 -11.54 -7.36
CA ILE A 136 15.41 -12.60 -6.35
C ILE A 136 15.16 -13.95 -7.03
#